data_AF-X1KCL2-F1
#
_entry.id   AF-X1KCL2-F1
#
_cell.length_a   1.000
_cell.length_b   1.000
_cell.length_c   1.000
_cell.angle_alpha   90.00
_cell.angle_beta   90.00
_cell.angle_gamma   90.00
#
_symmetry.space_group_name_H-M   'P 1'
#
loop_
_entity.id
_entity.type
_entity.pdbx_description
1 polymer ?
#
loop_
_entity_poly.entity_id
_entity_poly.type
_entity_poly.pdbx_seq_one_letter_code
_entity_poly.pdbx_strand_id
1 'polypeptide(L)'
;YKPEEVEEYTPPTLPITDLAYIKGQEHVKRALEVAAAGGHNVVMMGPPGSGKTLLARSLPSLLPPMTTEEALEVTKIYSITGLLPADTPLIRQRPFRSPHYTISNAGLVGGGHWPRPGEISLSHRGVLFLDESRGV
;
A
#
# COMPACT_ATOMS: atom_id res chain seq x y z
N TYR A 1 2.54 9.74 42.67
CA TYR A 1 2.19 9.35 41.30
C TYR A 1 3.20 10.01 40.38
N LYS A 2 4.20 9.28 39.89
CA LYS A 2 5.05 9.77 38.79
C LYS A 2 4.30 9.44 37.50
N PRO A 3 4.10 10.39 36.58
CA PRO A 3 3.63 10.00 35.26
C PRO A 3 4.70 9.08 34.68
N GLU A 4 4.33 7.82 34.44
CA GLU A 4 5.17 6.93 33.66
C GLU A 4 5.39 7.61 32.31
N GLU A 5 6.66 7.78 31.94
CA GLU A 5 7.03 8.26 30.61
C GLU A 5 6.34 7.34 29.61
N VAL A 6 5.42 7.90 28.81
CA VAL A 6 4.80 7.16 27.72
C VAL A 6 5.92 6.91 26.72
N GLU A 7 6.60 5.76 26.82
CA GLU A 7 7.49 5.31 25.77
C GLU A 7 6.68 5.30 24.48
N GLU A 8 7.09 6.15 23.54
CA GLU A 8 6.41 6.29 22.27
C GLU A 8 6.58 4.97 21.51
N TYR A 9 5.55 4.12 21.56
CA TYR A 9 5.56 2.83 20.90
C TYR A 9 5.85 3.04 19.41
N THR A 10 7.05 2.62 19.01
CA THR A 10 7.49 2.60 17.63
C THR A 10 7.27 1.18 17.13
N PRO A 11 6.15 0.89 16.43
CA PRO A 11 5.94 -0.43 15.87
C PRO A 11 7.09 -0.76 14.92
N PRO A 12 7.48 -2.03 14.80
CA PRO A 12 8.45 -2.45 13.81
C PRO A 12 7.97 -1.98 12.43
N THR A 13 8.80 -1.20 11.74
CA THR A 13 8.55 -0.86 10.34
C THR A 13 8.65 -2.16 9.55
N LEU A 14 7.55 -2.66 8.96
CA LEU A 14 7.66 -3.72 7.95
C LEU A 14 8.65 -3.24 6.88
N PRO A 15 9.48 -4.14 6.32
CA PRO A 15 10.45 -3.77 5.31
C PRO A 15 9.72 -3.22 4.08
N ILE A 16 9.68 -1.89 3.96
CA ILE A 16 9.22 -1.21 2.76
C ILE A 16 10.38 -1.26 1.76
N THR A 17 10.11 -1.66 0.53
CA THR A 17 11.11 -1.55 -0.54
C THR A 17 11.45 -0.08 -0.73
N ASP A 18 12.69 0.33 -0.47
CA ASP A 18 13.13 1.70 -0.73
C ASP A 18 13.57 1.85 -2.20
N LEU A 19 13.02 2.86 -2.88
CA LEU A 19 13.33 3.20 -4.27
C LEU A 19 14.84 3.45 -4.48
N ALA A 20 15.53 3.97 -3.46
CA ALA A 20 16.96 4.26 -3.51
C ALA A 20 17.84 3.00 -3.71
N TYR A 21 17.36 1.81 -3.29
CA TYR A 21 18.09 0.56 -3.50
C TYR A 21 17.88 -0.04 -4.90
N ILE A 22 16.94 0.48 -5.70
CA ILE A 22 16.72 0.01 -7.07
C ILE A 22 17.76 0.65 -7.98
N LYS A 23 18.58 -0.17 -8.65
CA LYS A 23 19.62 0.31 -9.57
C LYS A 23 19.03 0.67 -10.94
N GLY A 24 19.39 1.83 -11.48
CA GLY A 24 18.92 2.31 -12.79
C GLY A 24 17.44 2.76 -12.79
N GLN A 25 16.81 2.79 -13.96
CA GLN A 25 15.42 3.21 -14.16
C GLN A 25 15.14 4.67 -13.75
N GLU A 26 16.11 5.57 -13.89
CA GLU A 26 16.02 6.97 -13.40
C GLU A 26 14.79 7.72 -13.92
N HIS A 27 14.42 7.50 -15.18
CA HIS A 27 13.21 8.09 -15.77
C HIS A 27 11.92 7.58 -15.08
N VAL A 28 11.85 6.30 -14.70
CA VAL A 28 10.69 5.73 -14.00
C VAL A 28 10.67 6.18 -12.55
N LYS A 29 11.83 6.19 -11.87
CA LYS A 29 11.96 6.70 -10.50
C LYS A 29 11.44 8.13 -10.40
N ARG A 30 11.85 8.99 -11.34
CA ARG A 30 11.38 10.37 -11.39
C ARG A 30 9.87 10.46 -11.59
N ALA A 31 9.30 9.62 -12.46
CA ALA A 31 7.85 9.57 -12.64
C ALA A 31 7.12 9.12 -11.37
N LEU A 32 7.66 8.14 -10.63
CA LEU A 32 7.10 7.67 -9.36
C LEU A 32 7.16 8.75 -8.28
N GLU A 33 8.25 9.52 -8.19
CA GLU A 33 8.35 10.67 -7.28
C GLU A 33 7.28 11.72 -7.56
N VAL A 34 7.11 12.10 -8.83
CA VAL A 34 6.10 13.07 -9.25
C VAL A 34 4.69 12.55 -8.93
N ALA A 35 4.44 11.26 -9.20
CA ALA A 35 3.16 10.64 -8.92
C ALA A 35 2.87 10.55 -7.41
N ALA A 36 3.87 10.22 -6.59
CA ALA A 36 3.74 10.19 -5.13
C ALA A 36 3.45 11.57 -4.56
N ALA A 37 4.15 12.61 -5.04
CA ALA A 37 3.94 13.99 -4.60
C ALA A 37 2.58 14.55 -5.04
N GLY A 38 2.11 14.20 -6.23
CA GLY A 38 0.87 14.70 -6.82
C GLY A 38 -0.38 13.82 -6.60
N GLY A 39 -0.22 12.61 -6.04
CA GLY A 39 -1.31 11.64 -5.95
C GLY A 39 -1.82 11.16 -7.32
N HIS A 40 -0.91 10.95 -8.29
CA HIS A 40 -1.27 10.56 -9.65
C HIS A 40 -1.24 9.05 -9.86
N ASN A 41 -2.08 8.56 -10.78
CA ASN A 41 -1.99 7.19 -11.27
C ASN A 41 -0.80 7.06 -12.23
N VAL A 42 -0.13 5.90 -12.19
CA VAL A 42 1.02 5.59 -13.04
C VAL A 42 0.74 4.37 -13.88
N VAL A 43 1.00 4.47 -15.19
CA VAL A 43 1.03 3.34 -16.11
C VAL A 43 2.49 3.03 -16.45
N MET A 44 2.92 1.79 -16.21
CA MET A 44 4.28 1.33 -16.52
C MET A 44 4.24 0.31 -17.66
N MET A 45 4.93 0.63 -18.77
CA MET A 45 5.06 -0.28 -19.91
C MET A 45 6.50 -0.77 -20.06
N GLY A 46 6.66 -2.06 -20.37
CA GLY A 46 7.98 -2.66 -20.61
C GLY A 46 7.91 -4.19 -20.70
N PRO A 47 9.00 -4.85 -21.13
CA PRO A 47 9.05 -6.31 -21.26
C PRO A 47 8.88 -7.02 -19.90
N PRO A 48 8.49 -8.31 -19.89
CA PRO A 48 8.54 -9.14 -18.68
C PRO A 48 9.92 -9.09 -18.02
N GLY A 49 9.97 -9.11 -16.69
CA GLY A 49 11.23 -9.03 -15.95
C GLY A 49 11.87 -7.64 -15.84
N SER A 50 11.26 -6.57 -16.40
CA SER A 50 11.79 -5.20 -16.34
C SER A 50 11.73 -4.53 -14.94
N GLY A 51 11.26 -5.24 -13.92
CA GLY A 51 11.20 -4.73 -12.54
C GLY A 51 9.95 -3.89 -12.19
N LYS A 52 8.88 -3.91 -13.00
CA LYS A 52 7.63 -3.15 -12.76
C LYS A 52 7.06 -3.40 -11.36
N THR A 53 6.95 -4.66 -10.93
CA THR A 53 6.45 -5.03 -9.61
C THR A 53 7.36 -4.55 -8.48
N LEU A 54 8.69 -4.58 -8.70
CA LEU A 54 9.66 -4.09 -7.72
C LEU A 54 9.54 -2.56 -7.55
N LEU A 55 9.42 -1.84 -8.66
CA LEU A 55 9.18 -0.39 -8.68
C LEU A 55 7.85 -0.04 -8.01
N ALA A 56 6.76 -0.75 -8.32
CA ALA A 56 5.45 -0.54 -7.68
C ALA A 56 5.51 -0.74 -6.16
N ARG A 57 6.19 -1.79 -5.68
CA ARG A 57 6.37 -2.08 -4.25
C ARG A 57 7.17 -1.02 -3.51
N SER A 58 7.97 -0.22 -4.23
CA SER A 58 8.70 0.89 -3.63
C SER A 58 7.89 2.18 -3.49
N LEU A 59 6.78 2.31 -4.23
CA LEU A 59 5.97 3.52 -4.23
C LEU A 59 5.44 3.92 -2.83
N PRO A 60 5.01 3.01 -1.94
CA PRO A 60 4.63 3.36 -0.57
C PRO A 60 5.73 4.05 0.24
N SER A 61 7.02 3.80 -0.06
CA SER A 61 8.16 4.47 0.61
C SER A 61 8.28 5.95 0.24
N LEU A 62 7.73 6.35 -0.91
CA LEU A 62 7.77 7.73 -1.39
C LEU A 62 6.60 8.56 -0.86
N LEU A 63 5.57 7.91 -0.31
CA LEU A 63 4.41 8.60 0.23
C LEU A 63 4.76 9.22 1.59
N PRO A 64 4.20 10.40 1.93
CA PRO A 64 4.37 10.97 3.26
C PRO A 64 3.91 9.99 4.35
N PRO A 65 4.55 10.03 5.54
CA PRO A 65 4.04 9.31 6.71
C PRO A 65 2.55 9.59 6.92
N MET A 66 1.81 8.60 7.41
CA MET A 66 0.40 8.82 7.72
C MET A 66 0.25 9.77 8.89
N THR A 67 -0.70 10.68 8.77
CA THR A 67 -1.26 11.39 9.93
C THR A 67 -1.99 10.40 10.85
N THR A 68 -2.22 10.79 12.10
CA THR A 68 -2.99 9.96 13.06
C THR A 68 -4.39 9.66 12.53
N GLU A 69 -5.02 10.66 11.90
CA GLU A 69 -6.35 10.56 11.32
C GLU A 69 -6.38 9.54 10.16
N GLU A 70 -5.41 9.62 9.24
CA GLU A 70 -5.27 8.66 8.15
C GLU A 70 -5.02 7.23 8.66
N ALA A 71 -4.16 7.09 9.68
CA ALA A 71 -3.89 5.81 10.30
C ALA A 71 -5.16 5.19 10.92
N LEU A 72 -5.99 6.00 11.58
CA LEU A 72 -7.28 5.57 12.12
C LEU A 72 -8.28 5.19 11.02
N GLU A 73 -8.34 5.94 9.91
CA GLU A 73 -9.17 5.61 8.74
C GLU A 73 -8.81 4.22 8.19
N VAL A 74 -7.52 3.98 7.90
CA VAL A 74 -7.04 2.70 7.38
C VAL A 74 -7.28 1.57 8.38
N THR A 75 -7.03 1.80 9.67
CA THR A 75 -7.23 0.81 10.74
C THR A 75 -8.68 0.37 10.85
N LYS A 76 -9.65 1.29 10.69
CA LYS A 76 -11.08 0.95 10.69
C LYS A 76 -11.44 -0.03 9.57
N ILE A 77 -10.89 0.17 8.37
CA ILE A 77 -11.13 -0.71 7.22
C ILE A 77 -10.62 -2.12 7.53
N TYR A 78 -9.39 -2.23 8.02
CA TYR A 78 -8.77 -3.52 8.35
C TYR A 78 -9.47 -4.23 9.50
N SER A 79 -9.94 -3.48 10.51
CA SER A 79 -10.72 -4.00 11.64
C SER A 79 -12.02 -4.67 11.17
N ILE A 80 -12.78 -4.03 10.28
CA ILE A 80 -14.04 -4.58 9.73
C ILE A 80 -13.78 -5.85 8.92
N THR A 81 -12.62 -5.97 8.28
CA THR A 81 -12.23 -7.19 7.55
C THR A 81 -11.64 -8.29 8.41
N GLY A 82 -11.36 -8.03 9.69
CA GLY A 82 -10.64 -8.97 10.56
C GLY A 82 -9.18 -9.18 10.15
N LEU A 83 -8.59 -8.22 9.43
CA LEU A 83 -7.21 -8.25 8.93
C LEU A 83 -6.25 -7.42 9.79
N LEU A 84 -6.74 -6.85 10.91
CA LEU A 84 -5.91 -6.11 11.83
C LEU A 84 -5.03 -7.10 12.62
N PRO A 85 -3.69 -6.96 12.62
CA PRO A 85 -2.83 -7.82 13.41
C PRO A 85 -3.13 -7.68 14.91
N ALA A 86 -3.13 -8.80 15.64
CA ALA A 86 -3.44 -8.80 17.07
C ALA A 86 -2.49 -7.90 17.89
N ASP A 87 -1.21 -7.85 17.49
CA ASP A 87 -0.17 -7.09 18.18
C ASP A 87 0.03 -5.67 17.61
N THR A 88 -0.73 -5.29 16.58
CA THR A 88 -0.61 -3.98 15.93
C THR A 88 -1.98 -3.33 15.83
N PRO A 89 -2.44 -2.66 16.92
CA PRO A 89 -3.78 -2.09 17.01
C PRO A 89 -3.98 -0.86 16.10
N LEU A 90 -2.90 -0.35 15.49
CA LEU A 90 -2.93 0.84 14.64
C LEU A 90 -2.01 0.67 13.42
N ILE A 91 -2.59 0.75 12.23
CA ILE A 91 -1.84 0.69 10.97
C ILE A 91 -1.18 2.04 10.72
N ARG A 92 0.15 2.07 10.77
CA ARG A 92 0.95 3.29 10.53
C ARG A 92 1.66 3.32 9.17
N GLN A 93 1.67 2.20 8.43
CA GLN A 93 2.29 2.11 7.12
C GLN A 93 1.26 2.18 5.99
N ARG A 94 1.60 2.92 4.94
CA ARG A 94 0.78 3.09 3.74
C ARG A 94 0.52 1.69 3.13
N PRO A 95 -0.74 1.24 3.00
CA PRO A 95 -1.03 -0.09 2.47
C PRO A 95 -0.48 -0.30 1.05
N PHE A 96 -0.01 -1.50 0.76
CA PHE A 96 0.28 -1.92 -0.62
C PHE A 96 -0.57 -3.16 -0.94
N ARG A 97 -1.41 -3.05 -1.96
CA ARG A 97 -2.24 -4.15 -2.46
C ARG A 97 -1.80 -4.51 -3.87
N SER A 98 -1.70 -5.80 -4.13
CA SER A 98 -1.30 -6.35 -5.43
C SER A 98 -2.11 -7.63 -5.67
N PRO A 99 -3.43 -7.52 -5.93
CA PRO A 99 -4.25 -8.69 -6.14
C PRO A 99 -3.79 -9.50 -7.35
N HIS A 100 -4.11 -10.79 -7.33
CA HIS A 100 -3.92 -11.63 -8.50
C HIS A 100 -4.87 -11.18 -9.62
N TYR A 101 -4.43 -11.23 -10.88
CA TYR A 101 -5.20 -10.77 -12.05
C TYR A 101 -6.53 -11.51 -12.26
N THR A 102 -6.69 -12.68 -11.62
CA THR A 102 -7.94 -13.47 -11.64
C THR A 102 -8.94 -13.06 -10.55
N ILE A 103 -8.69 -11.97 -9.83
CA ILE A 103 -9.61 -11.51 -8.77
C ILE A 103 -10.98 -11.17 -9.37
N SER A 104 -12.05 -11.54 -8.67
CA SER A 104 -13.40 -11.19 -9.09
C SER A 104 -13.68 -9.69 -8.90
N ASN A 105 -14.66 -9.16 -9.63
CA ASN A 105 -15.12 -7.77 -9.43
C ASN A 105 -15.53 -7.51 -7.96
N ALA A 106 -16.18 -8.48 -7.32
CA ALA A 106 -16.55 -8.39 -5.91
C ALA A 106 -15.34 -8.40 -4.97
N GLY A 107 -14.26 -9.13 -5.31
CA GLY A 107 -13.01 -9.08 -4.55
C GLY A 107 -12.24 -7.77 -4.74
N LEU A 108 -12.26 -7.21 -5.94
CA LEU A 108 -11.57 -5.95 -6.27
C LEU A 108 -12.27 -4.73 -5.65
N VAL A 109 -13.57 -4.59 -5.91
CA VAL A 109 -14.38 -3.42 -5.50
C VAL A 109 -14.92 -3.58 -4.08
N GLY A 110 -15.20 -4.82 -3.67
CA GLY A 110 -16.01 -5.13 -2.49
C GLY A 110 -17.41 -5.56 -2.90
N GLY A 111 -18.11 -6.27 -2.01
CA GLY A 111 -19.44 -6.80 -2.28
C GLY A 111 -19.82 -7.99 -1.41
N GLY A 112 -20.80 -8.77 -1.87
CA GLY A 112 -21.41 -9.88 -1.13
C GLY A 112 -22.75 -9.50 -0.48
N HIS A 113 -23.48 -10.50 0.02
CA HIS A 113 -24.75 -10.27 0.73
C HIS A 113 -24.55 -9.40 1.97
N TRP A 114 -23.44 -9.63 2.68
CA TRP A 114 -22.88 -8.70 3.65
C TRP A 114 -21.71 -7.98 2.99
N PRO A 115 -21.81 -6.68 2.66
CA PRO A 115 -20.77 -5.98 1.92
C PRO A 115 -19.46 -5.95 2.71
N ARG A 116 -18.41 -6.52 2.12
CA ARG A 116 -17.04 -6.47 2.66
C ARG A 116 -16.17 -5.55 1.80
N PRO A 117 -15.21 -4.81 2.42
CA PRO A 117 -14.19 -4.08 1.69
C PRO A 117 -13.43 -4.98 0.69
N GLY A 118 -13.27 -4.51 -0.55
CA GLY A 118 -12.41 -5.14 -1.55
C GLY A 118 -10.97 -4.60 -1.52
N GLU A 119 -10.16 -5.04 -2.48
CA GLU A 119 -8.76 -4.60 -2.64
C GLU A 119 -8.60 -3.09 -2.78
N ILE A 120 -9.52 -2.42 -3.47
CA ILE A 120 -9.52 -0.95 -3.61
C ILE A 120 -9.64 -0.31 -2.22
N SER A 121 -10.61 -0.74 -1.42
CA SER A 121 -10.79 -0.25 -0.06
C SER A 121 -9.62 -0.61 0.85
N LEU A 122 -9.04 -1.80 0.72
CA LEU A 122 -7.86 -2.22 1.48
C LEU A 122 -6.60 -1.44 1.11
N SER A 123 -6.53 -0.87 -0.09
CA SER A 123 -5.44 0.00 -0.54
C SER A 123 -5.60 1.47 -0.14
N HIS A 124 -6.66 1.80 0.62
CA HIS A 124 -6.98 3.18 0.99
C HIS A 124 -5.78 3.90 1.60
N ARG A 125 -5.54 5.16 1.17
CA ARG A 125 -4.39 5.98 1.54
C ARG A 125 -3.02 5.38 1.20
N GLY A 126 -2.98 4.29 0.44
CA GLY A 126 -1.76 3.60 0.02
C GLY A 126 -1.71 3.42 -1.49
N VAL A 127 -1.30 2.24 -1.92
CA VAL A 127 -1.05 1.90 -3.33
C VAL A 127 -1.78 0.61 -3.69
N LEU A 128 -2.56 0.66 -4.78
CA LEU A 128 -3.07 -0.51 -5.48
C LEU A 128 -2.26 -0.73 -6.76
N PHE A 129 -1.55 -1.84 -6.83
CA PHE A 129 -0.85 -2.28 -8.03
C PHE A 129 -1.70 -3.32 -8.77
N LEU A 130 -1.94 -3.08 -10.05
CA LEU A 130 -2.62 -4.01 -10.95
C LEU A 130 -1.62 -4.46 -12.00
N ASP A 131 -1.28 -5.75 -11.99
CA ASP A 131 -0.44 -6.34 -13.02
C ASP A 131 -1.32 -6.90 -14.13
N GLU A 132 -1.13 -6.40 -15.34
CA GLU A 132 -1.64 -7.04 -16.55
C GLU A 132 -0.70 -8.20 -16.90
N SER A 133 -0.68 -9.27 -16.10
CA SER A 133 -0.06 -10.50 -16.57
C SER A 133 -0.88 -10.96 -17.78
N ARG A 134 -0.39 -10.64 -18.97
CA ARG A 134 -1.01 -11.02 -20.24
C ARG A 134 -1.31 -12.51 -20.18
N GLY A 135 -2.60 -12.85 -20.18
CA GLY A 135 -3.03 -14.16 -20.62
C GLY A 135 -2.46 -14.33 -22.02
N VAL A 136 -1.58 -15.32 -22.17
CA VAL A 136 -1.36 -15.95 -23.47
C VAL A 136 -2.53 -16.88 -23.71
#